data_AF-A0A3D1IPR5-F1
#
_entry.id   AF-A0A3D1IPR5-F1
#
_cell.length_a   1.000
_cell.length_b   1.000
_cell.length_c   1.000
_cell.angle_alpha   90.00
_cell.angle_beta   90.00
_cell.angle_gamma   90.00
#
_symmetry.space_group_name_H-M   'P 1'
#
loop_
_entity.id
_entity.type
_entity.pdbx_description
1 polymer ?
#
loop_
_entity_poly.entity_id
_entity_poly.type
_entity_poly.pdbx_seq_one_letter_code
_entity_poly.pdbx_strand_id
1 'polypeptide(L)'
;MGKAEHAWRRGFSRRQAIAGLGSFLAASPLLHAQRDPWPLGSHRRFMGFDEIRDVFDFEPLFRANVPLSTYDFSAHGTESEFTLYRNRDAFDWVQ
;
A
#
# COMPACT_ATOMS: atom_id res chain seq x y z
N MET A 1 22.63 -57.17 15.79
CA MET A 1 22.28 -55.73 15.69
C MET A 1 23.48 -54.92 16.15
N GLY A 2 24.10 -54.18 15.25
CA GLY A 2 25.34 -53.45 15.49
C GLY A 2 25.14 -52.14 16.25
N LYS A 3 26.21 -51.59 16.85
CA LYS A 3 26.18 -50.30 17.57
C LYS A 3 25.61 -49.15 16.73
N ALA A 4 25.83 -49.18 15.41
CA ALA A 4 25.26 -48.24 14.45
C ALA A 4 23.73 -48.35 14.33
N GLU A 5 23.16 -49.55 14.32
CA GLU A 5 21.71 -49.76 14.25
C GLU A 5 21.00 -49.29 15.53
N HIS A 6 21.63 -49.45 16.70
CA HIS A 6 21.13 -48.89 17.96
C HIS A 6 21.22 -47.36 18.04
N ALA A 7 22.15 -46.74 17.31
CA ALA A 7 22.23 -45.29 17.16
C ALA A 7 21.15 -44.77 16.20
N TRP A 8 20.90 -45.48 15.09
CA TRP A 8 19.82 -45.17 14.14
C TRP A 8 18.42 -45.31 14.75
N ARG A 9 18.20 -46.32 15.61
CA ARG A 9 16.94 -46.48 16.37
C ARG A 9 16.65 -45.35 17.36
N ARG A 10 17.71 -44.68 17.85
CA ARG A 10 17.62 -43.48 18.71
C ARG A 10 17.79 -42.17 17.91
N GLY A 11 18.02 -42.27 16.60
CA GLY A 11 18.25 -41.16 15.71
C GLY A 11 16.97 -40.40 15.43
N PHE A 12 17.14 -39.16 14.95
CA PHE A 12 16.05 -38.25 14.62
C PHE A 12 15.02 -38.98 13.73
N SER A 13 13.81 -39.17 14.25
CA SER A 13 12.75 -39.80 13.46
C SER A 13 12.43 -38.92 12.26
N ARG A 14 11.98 -39.51 11.14
CA ARG A 14 11.55 -38.73 9.96
C ARG A 14 10.53 -37.64 10.32
N ARG A 15 9.69 -37.89 11.32
CA ARG A 15 8.71 -36.91 11.84
C ARG A 15 9.40 -35.75 12.56
N GLN A 16 10.42 -36.01 13.36
CA GLN A 16 11.22 -34.95 14.00
C GLN A 16 12.00 -34.15 12.96
N ALA A 17 12.53 -34.78 11.91
CA ALA A 17 13.21 -34.10 10.79
C ALA A 17 12.28 -33.10 10.09
N ILE A 18 11.06 -33.53 9.78
CA ILE A 18 10.03 -32.68 9.16
C ILE A 18 9.60 -31.56 10.12
N ALA A 19 9.40 -31.86 11.41
CA ALA A 19 9.04 -30.85 12.40
C ALA A 19 10.15 -29.79 12.56
N GLY A 20 11.42 -30.19 12.62
CA GLY A 20 12.56 -29.29 12.69
C GLY A 20 12.71 -28.41 11.45
N LEU A 21 12.51 -28.98 10.26
CA LEU A 21 12.48 -28.21 9.01
C LEU A 21 11.32 -27.21 8.97
N GLY A 22 10.12 -27.63 9.42
CA GLY A 22 8.96 -26.77 9.53
C GLY A 22 9.18 -25.60 10.49
N SER A 23 9.75 -25.87 11.67
CA SER A 23 10.13 -24.83 12.64
C SER A 23 11.22 -23.90 12.10
N PHE A 24 12.21 -24.42 11.39
CA PHE A 24 13.26 -23.61 10.76
C PHE A 24 12.69 -22.68 9.69
N LEU A 25 11.79 -23.17 8.83
CA LEU A 25 11.12 -22.34 7.84
C LEU A 25 10.24 -21.29 8.52
N ALA A 26 9.40 -21.67 9.48
CA ALA A 26 8.53 -20.73 10.21
C ALA A 26 9.30 -19.64 10.98
N ALA A 27 10.50 -19.96 11.48
CA ALA A 27 11.39 -19.02 12.16
C ALA A 27 12.41 -18.34 11.21
N SER A 28 12.36 -18.64 9.91
CA SER A 28 13.36 -18.14 8.96
C SER A 28 13.24 -16.63 8.81
N PRO A 29 14.35 -15.88 8.92
CA PRO A 29 14.37 -14.45 8.62
C PRO A 29 14.04 -14.15 7.14
N LEU A 30 14.04 -15.14 6.25
CA LEU A 30 13.55 -14.99 4.88
C LEU A 30 12.02 -14.90 4.81
N LEU A 31 11.28 -15.42 5.80
CA LEU A 31 9.83 -15.22 5.93
C LEU A 31 9.49 -13.79 6.40
N HIS A 32 10.44 -13.11 7.05
CA HIS A 32 10.36 -11.66 7.30
C HIS A 32 10.51 -10.81 6.03
N ALA A 33 10.97 -11.38 4.90
CA ALA A 33 10.94 -10.67 3.62
C ALA A 33 9.52 -10.49 3.05
N GLN A 34 8.52 -11.14 3.66
CA GLN A 34 7.10 -11.02 3.29
C GLN A 34 6.23 -10.37 4.37
N ARG A 35 6.85 -9.77 5.40
CA ARG A 35 6.20 -8.71 6.18
C ARG A 35 6.44 -7.45 5.40
N ASP A 36 5.39 -6.93 4.76
CA ASP A 36 5.45 -5.60 4.17
C ASP A 36 6.00 -4.64 5.24
N PRO A 37 7.18 -4.04 5.03
CA PRO A 37 7.83 -3.24 6.03
C PRO A 37 7.04 -1.95 6.14
N TRP A 38 6.13 -1.90 7.10
CA TRP A 38 5.49 -0.65 7.47
C TRP A 38 6.54 0.20 8.23
N PRO A 39 6.65 1.52 7.95
CA PRO A 39 5.66 2.35 7.27
C PRO A 39 5.79 2.27 5.75
N LEU A 40 4.67 2.05 5.06
CA LEU A 40 4.56 2.18 3.61
C LEU A 40 4.82 3.63 3.20
N GLY A 41 6.08 3.99 3.06
CA GLY A 41 6.50 5.18 2.32
C GLY A 41 6.08 5.04 0.86
N SER A 42 5.26 5.99 0.41
CA SER A 42 4.91 6.29 -0.98
C SER A 42 4.25 5.21 -1.86
N HIS A 43 3.50 4.25 -1.32
CA HIS A 43 2.36 3.74 -2.10
C HIS A 43 1.23 4.77 -2.04
N ARG A 44 1.33 5.82 -2.89
CA ARG A 44 0.20 6.71 -3.17
C ARG A 44 -0.81 5.87 -3.94
N ARG A 45 -1.77 5.27 -3.23
CA ARG A 45 -2.97 4.75 -3.88
C ARG A 45 -3.71 5.95 -4.45
N PHE A 46 -3.75 6.03 -5.78
CA PHE A 46 -4.64 6.93 -6.49
C PHE A 46 -5.98 6.24 -6.68
N MET A 47 -7.04 7.04 -6.72
CA MET A 47 -8.37 6.56 -7.04
C MET A 47 -8.37 5.97 -8.46
N GLY A 48 -8.84 4.74 -8.60
CA GLY A 48 -9.01 4.10 -9.91
C GLY A 48 -10.21 4.71 -10.66
N PHE A 49 -10.28 4.52 -11.98
CA PHE A 49 -11.42 5.05 -12.77
C PHE A 49 -12.78 4.56 -12.29
N ASP A 50 -12.87 3.30 -11.82
CA ASP A 50 -14.10 2.73 -11.29
C ASP A 50 -14.51 3.32 -9.92
N GLU A 51 -13.60 4.03 -9.27
CA GLU A 51 -13.81 4.63 -7.94
C GLU A 51 -14.18 6.12 -8.02
N ILE A 52 -13.94 6.76 -9.17
CA ILE A 52 -14.27 8.16 -9.43
C ILE A 52 -15.77 8.29 -9.62
N ARG A 53 -16.41 9.18 -8.85
CA ARG A 53 -17.86 9.39 -8.88
C ARG A 53 -18.27 10.79 -9.31
N ASP A 54 -17.43 11.78 -9.05
CA ASP A 54 -17.71 13.17 -9.36
C ASP A 54 -16.53 13.84 -10.08
N VAL A 55 -16.80 14.93 -10.78
CA VAL A 55 -15.79 15.75 -11.45
C VAL A 55 -14.80 16.34 -10.44
N PHE A 56 -15.23 16.57 -9.20
CA PHE A 56 -14.36 17.07 -8.14
C PHE A 56 -13.31 16.05 -7.66
N ASP A 57 -13.52 14.75 -7.90
CA ASP A 57 -12.53 13.72 -7.55
C ASP A 57 -11.25 13.82 -8.40
N PHE A 58 -11.31 14.50 -9.55
CA PHE A 58 -10.15 14.71 -10.42
C PHE A 58 -9.18 15.79 -9.90
N GLU A 59 -9.63 16.77 -9.14
CA GLU A 59 -8.78 17.83 -8.60
C GLU A 59 -7.66 17.31 -7.68
N PRO A 60 -7.93 16.45 -6.67
CA PRO A 60 -6.88 15.88 -5.83
C PRO A 60 -5.96 14.92 -6.61
N LEU A 61 -6.49 14.22 -7.63
CA LEU A 61 -5.68 13.38 -8.52
C LEU A 61 -4.72 14.24 -9.34
N PHE A 62 -5.19 15.35 -9.90
CA PHE A 62 -4.37 16.27 -10.69
C PHE A 62 -3.28 16.90 -9.83
N ARG A 63 -3.64 17.46 -8.66
CA ARG A 63 -2.70 18.07 -7.70
C ARG A 63 -1.57 17.14 -7.28
N ALA A 64 -1.87 15.85 -7.13
CA ALA A 64 -0.90 14.87 -6.68
C ALA A 64 0.03 14.36 -7.80
N ASN A 65 -0.31 14.55 -9.06
CA ASN A 65 0.41 13.99 -10.21
C ASN A 65 1.15 15.01 -11.08
N VAL A 66 0.95 16.32 -10.86
CA VAL A 66 1.64 17.37 -11.63
C VAL A 66 2.63 18.17 -10.76
N PRO A 67 3.66 18.78 -11.38
CA PRO A 67 4.51 19.74 -10.67
C PRO A 67 3.69 20.90 -10.11
N LEU A 68 4.12 21.44 -8.96
CA LEU A 68 3.41 22.52 -8.26
C LEU A 68 3.14 23.73 -9.18
N SER A 69 4.11 24.13 -10.01
CA SER A 69 3.93 25.23 -10.95
C SER A 69 2.84 24.99 -11.99
N THR A 70 2.65 23.74 -12.42
CA THR A 70 1.58 23.36 -13.36
C THR A 70 0.22 23.35 -12.67
N TYR A 71 0.19 22.87 -11.43
CA TYR A 71 -1.01 22.91 -10.60
C TYR A 71 -1.43 24.36 -10.33
N ASP A 72 -0.51 25.20 -9.82
CA ASP A 72 -0.78 26.60 -9.49
C ASP A 72 -1.23 27.36 -10.74
N PHE A 73 -0.59 27.18 -11.89
CA PHE A 73 -1.04 27.82 -13.12
C PHE A 73 -2.48 27.44 -13.53
N SER A 74 -2.89 26.19 -13.28
CA SER A 74 -4.18 25.67 -13.74
C SER A 74 -5.31 25.91 -12.74
N ALA A 75 -5.01 25.86 -11.44
CA ALA A 75 -5.98 25.94 -10.36
C ALA A 75 -6.14 27.37 -9.80
N HIS A 76 -5.18 28.27 -10.05
CA HIS A 76 -5.22 29.61 -9.49
C HIS A 76 -6.25 30.51 -10.17
N GLY A 77 -7.01 31.24 -9.36
CA GLY A 77 -7.90 32.30 -9.81
C GLY A 77 -7.22 33.68 -9.80
N THR A 78 -7.99 34.74 -10.05
CA THR A 78 -7.47 36.12 -9.95
C THR A 78 -7.59 36.64 -8.51
N GLU A 79 -6.55 37.32 -8.04
CA GLU A 79 -6.48 37.99 -6.72
C GLU A 79 -6.80 37.04 -5.54
N SER A 80 -7.89 37.31 -4.80
CA SER A 80 -8.35 36.51 -3.67
C SER A 80 -9.16 35.28 -4.07
N GLU A 81 -9.36 35.08 -5.38
CA GLU A 81 -10.18 34.01 -5.95
C GLU A 81 -11.66 34.07 -5.52
N PHE A 82 -12.10 35.20 -4.95
CA PHE A 82 -13.46 35.37 -4.45
C PHE A 82 -14.52 34.99 -5.49
N THR A 83 -14.35 35.46 -6.73
CA THR A 83 -15.28 35.17 -7.84
C THR A 83 -15.28 33.69 -8.21
N LEU A 84 -14.13 33.00 -8.13
CA LEU A 84 -14.02 31.58 -8.44
C LEU A 84 -14.89 30.74 -7.48
N TYR A 85 -14.75 30.99 -6.17
CA TYR A 85 -15.58 30.33 -5.16
C TYR A 85 -17.05 30.73 -5.28
N ARG A 86 -17.34 32.02 -5.47
CA ARG A 86 -18.71 32.52 -5.53
C ARG A 86 -19.50 31.97 -6.72
N ASN A 87 -18.84 31.74 -7.85
CA ASN A 87 -19.45 31.09 -9.01
C ASN A 87 -19.90 29.66 -8.71
N ARG A 88 -19.14 28.91 -7.90
CA ARG A 88 -19.53 27.56 -7.49
C ARG A 88 -20.73 27.60 -6.54
N ASP A 89 -20.65 28.44 -5.51
CA ASP A 89 -21.72 28.59 -4.51
C ASP A 89 -23.06 28.98 -5.13
N ALA A 90 -23.03 29.81 -6.19
CA ALA A 90 -24.24 30.30 -6.85
C ALA A 90 -25.10 29.18 -7.44
N PHE A 91 -24.50 28.04 -7.83
CA PHE A 91 -25.25 26.88 -8.32
C PHE A 91 -26.10 26.23 -7.23
N ASP A 92 -25.71 26.35 -5.96
CA ASP A 92 -26.48 25.80 -4.84
C ASP A 92 -27.66 26.70 -4.43
N TRP A 93 -27.78 27.91 -4.99
CA TRP A 93 -28.85 28.86 -4.65
C TRP A 93 -30.11 28.66 -5.48
N VAL A 94 -30.03 27.90 -6.58
CA VAL A 94 -31.16 27.64 -7.47
C VAL A 94 -31.52 26.16 -7.36
N GLN A 95 -32.72 25.86 -6.86
CA GLN A 95 -33.31 24.51 -6.86
C GLN A 95 -34.00 24.20 -8.17
#